data_AF-A0A672K6X5-F1
#
_entry.id   AF-A0A672K6X5-F1
#
_cell.length_a   1.000
_cell.length_b   1.000
_cell.length_c   1.000
_cell.angle_alpha   90.00
_cell.angle_beta   90.00
_cell.angle_gamma   90.00
#
_symmetry.space_group_name_H-M   'P 1'
#
loop_
_entity.id
_entity.type
_entity.pdbx_description
1 polymer ?
#
loop_
_entity_poly.entity_id
_entity_poly.type
_entity_poly.pdbx_seq_one_letter_code
_entity_poly.pdbx_strand_id
1 'polypeptide(L)'
;MEGGVSFCGWKAVKDRTKSLSENQEPKSGREYTMFHGTHLKNAEIIINEGFEPSIDGMLGPGVYVSRNIAKAKCYPHKTDKNDKVVFKLRVRAGKVKKIDCDNHPLQKTWHSNGYDCAWVPPKSNVSAIKSGREEDCVWDPK
;
A
#
# COMPACT_ATOMS: atom_id res chain seq x y z
N MET A 1 0.23 27.93 34.97
CA MET A 1 0.86 26.64 35.28
C MET A 1 0.80 25.82 34.00
N GLU A 2 1.91 25.79 33.26
CA GLU A 2 2.00 24.99 32.02
C GLU A 2 2.28 23.54 32.41
N GLY A 3 1.36 22.63 32.03
CA GLY A 3 1.50 21.20 32.27
C GLY A 3 2.51 20.61 31.29
N GLY A 4 3.69 20.24 31.78
CA GLY A 4 4.70 19.53 31.00
C GLY A 4 4.21 18.14 30.60
N VAL A 5 4.33 17.80 29.32
CA VAL A 5 4.11 16.44 28.82
C VAL A 5 5.34 15.61 29.12
N SER A 6 5.17 14.54 29.90
CA SER A 6 6.19 13.51 30.13
C SER A 6 6.20 12.53 28.96
N PHE A 7 7.34 12.39 28.29
CA PHE A 7 7.55 11.42 27.21
C PHE A 7 8.68 10.46 27.60
N CYS A 8 8.37 9.18 27.78
CA CYS A 8 9.30 8.16 28.24
C CYS A 8 9.83 7.28 27.08
N GLY A 9 11.14 7.39 26.83
CA GLY A 9 11.95 6.34 26.21
C GLY A 9 11.80 6.12 24.70
N TRP A 10 12.82 6.52 23.92
CA TRP A 10 12.97 6.00 22.57
C TRP A 10 13.55 4.58 22.64
N LYS A 11 12.79 3.58 22.18
CA LYS A 11 13.39 2.32 21.71
C LYS A 11 13.74 2.51 20.24
N ALA A 12 15.02 2.77 19.96
CA ALA A 12 15.53 2.72 18.60
C ALA A 12 15.51 1.25 18.12
N VAL A 13 14.40 0.82 17.53
CA VAL A 13 14.35 -0.44 16.80
C VAL A 13 15.00 -0.16 15.46
N LYS A 14 16.23 -0.64 15.27
CA LYS A 14 16.82 -0.70 13.93
C LYS A 14 15.93 -1.62 13.12
N ASP A 15 15.17 -1.05 12.19
CA ASP A 15 14.30 -1.81 11.32
C ASP A 15 15.16 -2.84 10.58
N ARG A 16 15.08 -4.11 11.03
CA ARG A 16 15.77 -5.22 10.38
C ARG A 16 14.98 -5.70 9.16
N THR A 17 13.82 -5.09 8.86
CA THR A 17 13.27 -5.21 7.51
C THR A 17 14.25 -4.48 6.60
N LYS A 18 15.02 -5.26 5.84
CA LYS A 18 15.59 -4.72 4.60
C LYS A 18 14.39 -4.21 3.82
N SER A 19 14.15 -2.90 3.86
CA SER A 19 13.10 -2.25 3.09
C SER A 19 13.33 -2.64 1.64
N LEU A 20 12.51 -3.56 1.12
CA LEU A 20 12.62 -3.96 -0.28
C LEU A 20 12.32 -2.72 -1.11
N SER A 21 13.21 -2.41 -2.05
CA SER A 21 12.94 -1.33 -2.99
C SER A 21 11.77 -1.71 -3.89
N GLU A 22 11.16 -0.71 -4.53
CA GLU A 22 10.09 -0.89 -5.52
C GLU A 22 10.46 -1.88 -6.65
N ASN A 23 11.77 -2.06 -6.90
CA ASN A 23 12.31 -2.93 -7.95
C ASN A 23 12.49 -4.39 -7.51
N GLN A 24 12.06 -4.75 -6.30
CA GLN A 24 12.25 -6.09 -5.76
C GLN A 24 10.92 -6.79 -5.52
N GLU A 25 10.88 -8.08 -5.81
CA GLU A 25 9.73 -8.92 -5.52
C GLU A 25 9.47 -9.01 -4.01
N PRO A 26 8.24 -8.70 -3.56
CA PRO A 26 7.85 -8.90 -2.17
C PRO A 26 7.90 -10.39 -1.86
N LYS A 27 8.47 -10.71 -0.70
CA LYS A 27 8.59 -12.07 -0.18
C LYS A 27 7.42 -12.34 0.74
N SER A 28 6.80 -13.51 0.58
CA SER A 28 5.67 -13.90 1.42
C SER A 28 6.03 -13.91 2.91
N GLY A 29 5.08 -13.52 3.75
CA GLY A 29 5.19 -13.52 5.21
C GLY A 29 6.06 -12.39 5.77
N ARG A 30 6.35 -11.35 4.98
CA ARG A 30 7.16 -10.20 5.43
C ARG A 30 6.34 -8.92 5.59
N GLU A 31 6.90 -8.03 6.39
CA GLU A 31 6.43 -6.67 6.58
C GLU A 31 7.24 -5.69 5.73
N TYR A 32 6.56 -4.68 5.19
CA TYR A 32 7.14 -3.64 4.35
C TYR A 32 6.70 -2.26 4.77
N THR A 33 7.59 -1.28 4.66
CA THR A 33 7.18 0.12 4.62
C THR A 33 6.59 0.41 3.24
N MET A 34 5.32 0.81 3.20
CA MET A 34 4.59 1.15 1.98
C MET A 34 3.82 2.46 2.18
N PHE A 35 3.26 2.99 1.10
CA PHE A 35 2.63 4.30 1.06
C PHE A 35 1.27 4.24 0.38
N HIS A 36 0.30 4.95 0.96
CA HIS A 36 -1.06 5.08 0.43
C HIS A 36 -1.41 6.56 0.30
N GLY A 37 -1.71 7.02 -0.91
CA GLY A 37 -2.19 8.38 -1.17
C GLY A 37 -3.70 8.45 -1.13
N THR A 38 -4.26 9.38 -0.37
CA THR A 38 -5.71 9.54 -0.22
C THR A 38 -6.09 11.01 -0.02
N HIS A 39 -7.39 11.29 -0.03
CA HIS A 39 -7.90 12.62 0.27
C HIS A 39 -7.67 12.97 1.74
N LEU A 40 -7.40 14.24 2.04
CA LEU A 40 -7.25 14.74 3.42
C LEU A 40 -8.46 14.37 4.30
N LYS A 41 -9.69 14.52 3.78
CA LYS A 41 -10.92 14.13 4.50
C LYS A 41 -11.01 12.64 4.83
N ASN A 42 -10.46 11.77 3.97
CA ASN A 42 -10.45 10.33 4.21
C ASN A 42 -9.40 9.95 5.25
N ALA A 43 -8.38 10.80 5.44
CA ALA A 43 -7.31 10.54 6.39
C ALA A 43 -7.83 10.53 7.83
N GLU A 44 -8.72 11.46 8.17
CA GLU A 44 -9.36 11.51 9.49
C GLU A 44 -10.16 10.23 9.77
N ILE A 45 -10.94 9.78 8.79
CA ILE A 45 -11.71 8.52 8.88
C ILE A 45 -10.76 7.34 9.07
N ILE A 46 -9.71 7.22 8.24
CA ILE A 46 -8.74 6.13 8.33
C ILE A 46 -8.01 6.10 9.68
N ILE A 47 -7.69 7.27 10.25
CA ILE A 47 -7.02 7.36 11.55
C ILE A 47 -7.94 6.89 12.68
N ASN A 48 -9.23 7.24 12.61
CA ASN A 48 -10.19 6.94 13.68
C ASN A 48 -10.80 5.53 13.58
N GLU A 49 -11.07 5.07 12.36
CA GLU A 49 -11.86 3.85 12.08
C GLU A 49 -11.03 2.74 11.44
N GLY A 50 -9.83 3.06 10.95
CA GLY A 50 -8.97 2.16 10.20
C GLY A 50 -9.23 2.19 8.69
N PHE A 51 -8.46 1.39 7.95
CA PHE A 51 -8.66 1.27 6.51
C PHE A 51 -9.89 0.41 6.18
N GLU A 52 -10.66 0.86 5.21
CA GLU A 52 -11.69 0.06 4.53
C GLU A 52 -11.17 -0.31 3.12
N PRO A 53 -11.27 -1.58 2.70
CA PRO A 53 -10.86 -1.97 1.37
C PRO A 53 -11.75 -1.32 0.32
N SER A 54 -11.14 -0.88 -0.78
CA SER A 54 -11.92 -0.47 -1.96
C SER A 54 -12.73 -1.66 -2.50
N ILE A 55 -13.91 -1.38 -3.06
CA ILE A 55 -14.80 -2.41 -3.61
C ILE A 55 -14.31 -2.99 -4.94
N ASP A 56 -13.51 -2.24 -5.69
CA ASP A 56 -12.94 -2.64 -6.97
C ASP A 56 -11.70 -1.80 -7.30
N GLY A 57 -10.95 -2.26 -8.29
CA GLY A 57 -9.84 -1.58 -8.91
C GLY A 57 -9.17 -2.47 -9.95
N MET A 58 -7.98 -2.10 -10.39
CA MET A 58 -7.21 -2.91 -11.34
C MET A 58 -6.95 -4.33 -10.82
N LEU A 59 -6.69 -4.47 -9.52
CA LEU A 59 -6.43 -5.73 -8.83
C LEU A 59 -7.67 -6.22 -8.06
N GLY A 60 -8.85 -5.69 -8.34
CA GLY A 60 -10.06 -6.00 -7.56
C GLY A 60 -10.08 -5.33 -6.18
N PRO A 61 -10.89 -5.84 -5.25
CA PRO A 61 -11.08 -5.23 -3.93
C PRO A 61 -9.83 -5.32 -3.04
N GLY A 62 -9.63 -4.30 -2.22
CA GLY A 62 -8.51 -4.23 -1.27
C GLY A 62 -7.97 -2.82 -1.04
N VAL A 63 -6.89 -2.72 -0.27
CA VAL A 63 -6.16 -1.48 0.00
C VAL A 63 -4.93 -1.40 -0.89
N TYR A 64 -4.91 -0.39 -1.76
CA TYR A 64 -3.83 -0.16 -2.71
C TYR A 64 -2.69 0.60 -2.08
N VAL A 65 -1.49 0.04 -2.15
CA VAL A 65 -0.27 0.61 -1.56
C VAL A 65 0.90 0.46 -2.52
N SER A 66 1.95 1.24 -2.27
CA SER A 66 3.17 1.22 -3.08
C SER A 66 4.37 1.48 -2.20
N ARG A 67 5.48 0.78 -2.41
CA ARG A 67 6.80 1.08 -1.83
C ARG A 67 7.40 2.36 -2.41
N ASN A 68 6.92 2.84 -3.56
CA ASN A 68 7.28 4.14 -4.11
C ASN A 68 6.39 5.26 -3.53
N ILE A 69 6.97 6.14 -2.69
CA ILE A 69 6.24 7.31 -2.15
C ILE A 69 5.85 8.32 -3.23
N ALA A 70 6.67 8.50 -4.26
CA ALA A 70 6.37 9.43 -5.35
C ALA A 70 5.18 8.94 -6.19
N LYS A 71 4.95 7.62 -6.28
CA LYS A 71 3.72 7.05 -6.85
C LYS A 71 2.53 7.38 -5.95
N ALA A 72 2.61 7.10 -4.64
CA ALA A 72 1.51 7.38 -3.71
C ALA A 72 1.08 8.85 -3.72
N LYS A 73 2.03 9.79 -3.82
CA LYS A 73 1.74 11.24 -3.96
C LYS A 73 0.93 11.63 -5.19
N CYS A 74 0.87 10.79 -6.22
CA CYS A 74 0.05 11.03 -7.42
C CYS A 74 -1.44 10.75 -7.19
N TYR A 75 -1.79 10.13 -6.07
CA TYR A 75 -3.17 9.77 -5.72
C TYR A 75 -3.72 10.67 -4.60
N PRO A 76 -5.03 10.97 -4.65
CA PRO A 76 -5.95 10.66 -5.74
C PRO A 76 -5.64 11.49 -7.00
N HIS A 77 -6.00 10.97 -8.19
CA HIS A 77 -5.73 11.67 -9.44
C HIS A 77 -6.61 12.93 -9.56
N LYS A 78 -6.10 13.96 -10.29
CA LYS A 78 -6.83 15.21 -10.56
C LYS A 78 -7.34 15.95 -9.30
N THR A 79 -6.69 15.74 -8.16
CA THR A 79 -6.97 16.44 -6.90
C THR A 79 -5.87 17.46 -6.61
N ASP A 80 -6.22 18.57 -5.96
CA ASP A 80 -5.28 19.59 -5.50
C ASP A 80 -4.25 18.98 -4.52
N LYS A 81 -3.05 19.57 -4.45
CA LYS A 81 -2.00 19.08 -3.55
C LYS A 81 -2.35 19.29 -2.08
N ASN A 82 -3.12 20.32 -1.77
CA ASN A 82 -3.55 20.65 -0.41
C ASN A 82 -4.65 19.70 0.10
N ASP A 83 -5.36 19.03 -0.81
CA ASP A 83 -6.41 18.06 -0.49
C ASP A 83 -5.90 16.61 -0.47
N LYS A 84 -4.58 16.42 -0.50
CA LYS A 84 -3.92 15.11 -0.53
C LYS A 84 -3.07 14.89 0.69
N VAL A 85 -3.08 13.66 1.18
CA VAL A 85 -2.10 13.17 2.13
C VAL A 85 -1.58 11.81 1.71
N VAL A 86 -0.41 11.46 2.23
CA VAL A 86 0.19 10.14 2.04
C VAL A 86 0.45 9.52 3.40
N PHE A 87 -0.16 8.37 3.65
CA PHE A 87 0.17 7.54 4.80
C PHE A 87 1.47 6.78 4.54
N LYS A 88 2.31 6.69 5.58
CA LYS A 88 3.43 5.73 5.65
C LYS A 88 2.98 4.57 6.53
N LEU A 89 2.93 3.38 5.95
CA LEU A 89 2.31 2.20 6.54
C LEU A 89 3.36 1.10 6.77
N ARG A 90 3.14 0.29 7.82
CA ARG A 90 3.78 -1.02 7.97
C ARG A 90 2.78 -2.08 7.50
N VAL A 91 3.05 -2.69 6.34
CA VAL A 91 2.13 -3.59 5.66
C VAL A 91 2.64 -5.02 5.76
N ARG A 92 1.81 -5.92 6.28
CA ARG A 92 2.04 -7.38 6.25
C ARG A 92 1.54 -7.91 4.91
N ALA A 93 2.45 -8.33 4.02
CA ALA A 93 2.06 -8.76 2.67
C ALA A 93 1.49 -10.18 2.61
N GLY A 94 1.64 -10.98 3.67
CA GLY A 94 1.16 -12.37 3.72
C GLY A 94 1.65 -13.19 2.53
N LYS A 95 0.80 -14.01 1.93
CA LYS A 95 1.06 -14.75 0.70
C LYS A 95 0.77 -13.86 -0.51
N VAL A 96 1.80 -13.57 -1.30
CA VAL A 96 1.69 -12.64 -2.43
C VAL A 96 1.41 -13.36 -3.75
N LYS A 97 0.49 -12.81 -4.55
CA LYS A 97 0.26 -13.19 -5.94
C LYS A 97 0.85 -12.15 -6.90
N LYS A 98 1.84 -12.56 -7.69
CA LYS A 98 2.34 -11.76 -8.80
C LYS A 98 1.29 -11.67 -9.92
N ILE A 99 1.04 -10.46 -10.41
CA ILE A 99 0.15 -10.13 -11.55
C ILE A 99 0.98 -9.33 -12.56
N ASP A 100 1.53 -9.99 -13.58
CA ASP A 100 2.55 -9.41 -14.48
C ASP A 100 2.16 -9.33 -15.96
N CYS A 101 0.90 -9.62 -16.27
CA CYS A 101 0.32 -9.47 -17.60
C CYS A 101 -1.13 -8.99 -17.53
N ASP A 102 -1.60 -8.41 -18.64
CA ASP A 102 -3.02 -8.12 -18.83
C ASP A 102 -3.87 -9.40 -18.85
N ASN A 103 -5.10 -9.30 -18.36
CA ASN A 103 -6.05 -10.41 -18.27
C ASN A 103 -5.53 -11.60 -17.45
N HIS A 104 -4.65 -11.35 -16.48
CA HIS A 104 -4.16 -12.41 -15.60
C HIS A 104 -5.36 -13.10 -14.92
N PRO A 105 -5.48 -14.44 -14.94
CA PRO A 105 -6.68 -15.15 -14.47
C PRO A 105 -7.09 -14.85 -13.02
N LEU A 106 -6.11 -14.46 -12.19
CA LEU A 106 -6.29 -14.13 -10.78
C LEU A 106 -6.23 -12.61 -10.49
N GLN A 107 -6.28 -11.76 -11.51
CA GLN A 107 -6.09 -10.31 -11.37
C GLN A 107 -7.03 -9.68 -10.34
N LYS A 108 -8.30 -10.09 -10.30
CA LYS A 108 -9.30 -9.58 -9.34
C LYS A 108 -9.75 -10.60 -8.29
N THR A 109 -9.30 -11.85 -8.39
CA THR A 109 -9.81 -12.98 -7.59
C THR A 109 -8.74 -13.67 -6.76
N TRP A 110 -7.52 -13.11 -6.71
CA TRP A 110 -6.40 -13.63 -5.93
C TRP A 110 -6.75 -13.87 -4.45
N HIS A 111 -7.53 -12.98 -3.83
CA HIS A 111 -7.95 -13.12 -2.43
C HIS A 111 -8.80 -14.38 -2.21
N SER A 112 -9.73 -14.67 -3.12
CA SER A 112 -10.57 -15.88 -3.09
C SER A 112 -9.76 -17.16 -3.35
N ASN A 113 -8.51 -17.03 -3.82
CA ASN A 113 -7.58 -18.14 -4.06
C ASN A 113 -6.52 -18.26 -2.94
N GLY A 114 -6.80 -17.65 -1.78
CA GLY A 114 -5.98 -17.78 -0.58
C GLY A 114 -4.67 -17.01 -0.64
N TYR A 115 -4.64 -15.88 -1.34
CA TYR A 115 -3.54 -14.91 -1.32
C TYR A 115 -3.96 -13.68 -0.52
N ASP A 116 -3.02 -13.10 0.24
CA ASP A 116 -3.27 -11.94 1.10
C ASP A 116 -2.96 -10.60 0.42
N CYS A 117 -2.12 -10.65 -0.62
CA CYS A 117 -1.73 -9.49 -1.42
C CYS A 117 -1.61 -9.88 -2.89
N ALA A 118 -2.08 -9.01 -3.79
CA ALA A 118 -1.67 -9.02 -5.20
C ALA A 118 -0.62 -7.95 -5.45
N TRP A 119 0.39 -8.29 -6.26
CA TRP A 119 1.49 -7.39 -6.59
C TRP A 119 1.75 -7.36 -8.09
N VAL A 120 1.80 -6.15 -8.65
CA VAL A 120 2.25 -5.91 -10.01
C VAL A 120 3.72 -5.47 -9.96
N PRO A 121 4.64 -6.18 -10.64
CA PRO A 121 6.04 -5.77 -10.69
C PRO A 121 6.22 -4.45 -11.44
N PRO A 122 7.30 -3.71 -11.16
CA PRO A 122 7.65 -2.58 -12.00
C PRO A 122 8.04 -3.09 -13.39
N LYS A 123 7.77 -2.27 -14.41
CA LYS A 123 8.01 -2.60 -15.82
C LYS A 123 7.34 -3.92 -16.25
N SER A 124 6.18 -4.24 -15.68
CA SER A 124 5.35 -5.36 -16.09
C SER A 124 4.67 -5.11 -17.44
N ASN A 125 4.10 -6.16 -18.01
CA ASN A 125 3.29 -6.08 -19.23
C ASN A 125 1.80 -5.80 -18.90
N VAL A 126 1.52 -5.10 -17.80
CA VAL A 126 0.17 -4.70 -17.39
C VAL A 126 -0.11 -3.29 -17.91
N SER A 127 -0.93 -3.17 -18.96
CA SER A 127 -1.18 -1.91 -19.68
C SER A 127 -1.88 -0.85 -18.83
N ALA A 128 -2.62 -1.26 -17.80
CA ALA A 128 -3.28 -0.37 -16.86
C ALA A 128 -2.27 0.48 -16.04
N ILE A 129 -1.04 -0.01 -15.82
CA ILE A 129 0.00 0.71 -15.09
C ILE A 129 0.93 1.47 -16.05
N LYS A 130 0.43 2.59 -16.57
CA LYS A 130 1.21 3.45 -17.49
C LYS A 130 2.52 3.98 -16.91
N SER A 131 2.62 4.08 -15.58
CA SER A 131 3.84 4.56 -14.91
C SER A 131 4.98 3.54 -14.92
N GLY A 132 4.69 2.26 -15.18
CA GLY A 132 5.64 1.16 -15.03
C GLY A 132 6.13 0.95 -13.59
N ARG A 133 5.50 1.58 -12.58
CA ARG A 133 5.86 1.44 -11.17
C ARG A 133 4.99 0.38 -10.51
N GLU A 134 5.57 -0.38 -9.59
CA GLU A 134 4.88 -1.44 -8.87
C GLU A 134 3.61 -0.98 -8.15
N GLU A 135 2.71 -1.91 -7.93
CA GLU A 135 1.50 -1.72 -7.11
C GLU A 135 1.21 -2.97 -6.31
N ASP A 136 0.92 -2.79 -5.02
CA ASP A 136 0.46 -3.84 -4.13
C ASP A 136 -1.03 -3.57 -3.79
N CYS A 137 -1.86 -4.60 -3.73
CA CYS A 137 -3.24 -4.54 -3.25
C CYS A 137 -3.43 -5.59 -2.16
N VAL A 138 -3.70 -5.13 -0.93
CA VAL A 138 -3.81 -5.97 0.27
C VAL A 138 -5.28 -6.24 0.59
N TRP A 139 -5.61 -7.49 0.90
CA TRP A 139 -7.00 -7.90 1.10
C TRP A 139 -7.56 -7.42 2.42
N ASP A 140 -6.88 -7.76 3.52
CA ASP A 140 -7.32 -7.45 4.88
C ASP A 140 -6.48 -6.31 5.49
N PRO A 141 -7.09 -5.16 5.80
CA PRO A 141 -6.40 -4.06 6.47
C PRO A 141 -6.14 -4.26 7.97
N LYS A 142 -6.66 -5.33 8.59
CA LYS A 142 -6.62 -5.55 10.05
C LYS A 142 -5.41 -6.37 10.54
#